data_AF-A0A8J4VFC6-F1
#
_entry.id   AF-A0A8J4VFC6-F1
#
_cell.length_a   1.000
_cell.length_b   1.000
_cell.length_c   1.000
_cell.angle_alpha   90.00
_cell.angle_beta   90.00
_cell.angle_gamma   90.00
#
_symmetry.space_group_name_H-M   'P 1'
#
loop_
_entity.id
_entity.type
_entity.pdbx_description
1 polymer ?
#
loop_
_entity_poly.entity_id
_entity_poly.type
_entity_poly.pdbx_seq_one_letter_code
_entity_poly.pdbx_strand_id
1 'polypeptide(L)' 'MAEEKQKLSGGGAGGGVVAVDPKPNNGLTSKVIDFVEKLIVKLMYDSSLPHHYLSGNFAPVREETPPTTDLLV' A
#
# COMPACT_ATOMS: atom_id res chain seq x y z
N MET A 1 -21.05 -23.13 -8.47
CA MET A 1 -21.49 -22.21 -7.39
C MET A 1 -21.00 -20.83 -7.80
N ALA A 2 -21.89 -20.01 -8.35
CA ALA A 2 -21.57 -18.66 -8.83
C ALA A 2 -21.78 -17.67 -7.68
N GLU A 3 -20.85 -16.72 -7.51
CA GLU A 3 -21.11 -15.50 -6.75
C GLU A 3 -21.02 -14.31 -7.71
N GLU A 4 -22.14 -13.64 -7.87
CA GLU A 4 -22.34 -12.43 -8.64
C GLU A 4 -22.07 -11.22 -7.72
N LYS A 5 -21.11 -10.35 -8.05
CA LYS A 5 -20.92 -9.09 -7.31
C LYS A 5 -21.55 -7.93 -8.08
N GLN A 6 -22.53 -7.32 -7.40
CA GLN A 6 -23.28 -6.12 -7.76
C GLN A 6 -22.41 -5.00 -8.35
N LYS A 7 -22.82 -4.48 -9.51
CA LYS A 7 -22.34 -3.20 -10.05
C LYS A 7 -23.11 -2.04 -9.39
N LEU A 8 -22.42 -1.17 -8.67
CA LEU A 8 -22.92 0.19 -8.44
C LEU A 8 -22.52 1.07 -9.63
N SER A 9 -23.52 1.55 -10.38
CA SER A 9 -23.35 2.60 -11.38
C SER A 9 -23.48 3.97 -10.72
N GLY A 10 -22.40 4.74 -10.68
CA GLY A 10 -22.42 6.18 -10.43
C GLY A 10 -21.76 6.89 -11.60
N GLY A 11 -22.55 7.58 -12.41
CA GLY A 11 -22.09 8.32 -13.58
C GLY A 11 -21.31 9.58 -13.20
N GLY A 12 -20.10 9.70 -13.72
CA GLY A 12 -19.24 10.86 -13.66
C GLY A 12 -17.94 10.52 -14.34
N ALA A 13 -17.52 11.31 -15.32
CA ALA A 13 -16.30 11.06 -16.10
C ALA A 13 -15.07 11.00 -15.16
N GLY A 14 -14.57 9.81 -14.85
CA GLY A 14 -13.44 9.64 -13.94
C GLY A 14 -13.03 8.19 -13.85
N GLY A 15 -11.77 7.89 -14.16
CA GLY A 15 -11.19 6.57 -13.95
C GLY A 15 -11.38 6.18 -12.48
N GLY A 16 -12.25 5.22 -12.22
CA GLY A 16 -12.52 4.73 -10.87
C GLY A 16 -11.26 4.13 -10.24
N VAL A 17 -11.25 4.06 -8.90
CA VAL A 17 -10.20 3.37 -8.14
C VAL A 17 -10.18 1.91 -8.57
N VAL A 18 -9.13 1.51 -9.28
CA VAL A 18 -8.92 0.11 -9.72
C VAL A 18 -8.52 -0.70 -8.49
N ALA A 19 -9.30 -1.73 -8.16
CA ALA A 19 -8.94 -2.65 -7.10
C ALA A 19 -7.63 -3.38 -7.46
N VAL A 20 -6.61 -3.23 -6.64
CA VAL A 20 -5.34 -3.95 -6.79
C VAL A 20 -5.53 -5.36 -6.24
N ASP A 21 -5.52 -6.38 -7.11
CA ASP A 21 -5.59 -7.80 -6.74
C ASP A 21 -4.27 -8.51 -7.08
N PRO A 22 -3.23 -8.36 -6.24
CA PRO A 22 -1.96 -9.01 -6.50
C PRO A 22 -2.09 -10.53 -6.30
N LYS A 23 -1.37 -11.32 -7.10
CA LYS A 23 -1.25 -12.78 -6.95
C LYS A 23 0.15 -13.13 -6.44
N PRO A 24 0.45 -12.93 -5.15
CA PRO A 24 1.79 -13.15 -4.62
C PRO A 24 2.14 -14.65 -4.62
N ASN A 25 3.32 -14.96 -5.15
CA ASN A 25 3.89 -16.31 -5.09
C ASN A 25 4.63 -16.48 -3.75
N ASN A 26 3.89 -16.81 -2.70
CA ASN A 26 4.40 -16.97 -1.32
C ASN A 26 5.15 -18.30 -1.12
N GLY A 27 6.20 -18.53 -1.92
CA GLY A 27 7.04 -19.73 -1.84
C GLY A 27 8.01 -19.74 -0.65
N LEU A 28 8.64 -20.88 -0.39
CA LEU A 28 9.70 -20.98 0.62
C LEU A 28 10.89 -20.08 0.28
N THR A 29 11.20 -19.94 -1.02
CA THR A 29 12.27 -19.09 -1.54
C THR A 29 12.04 -17.61 -1.21
N SER A 30 10.81 -17.10 -1.30
CA SER A 30 10.53 -15.68 -0.98
C SER A 30 10.77 -15.37 0.50
N LYS A 31 10.45 -16.30 1.40
CA LYS A 31 10.73 -16.15 2.84
C LYS A 31 12.22 -16.11 3.15
N VAL A 32 13.02 -16.92 2.46
CA VAL A 32 14.48 -16.92 2.63
C VAL A 32 15.07 -15.59 2.14
N ILE A 33 14.63 -15.10 0.98
CA ILE A 33 15.07 -13.81 0.44
C ILE A 33 14.71 -12.67 1.42
N ASP A 34 13.46 -12.63 1.89
CA ASP A 34 13.00 -11.63 2.87
C ASP A 34 13.81 -11.68 4.18
N PHE A 35 14.17 -12.87 4.65
CA PHE A 35 15.02 -13.02 5.84
C PHE A 35 16.44 -12.48 5.62
N VAL A 36 17.06 -12.79 4.48
CA VAL A 36 18.40 -12.30 4.12
C VAL A 36 18.39 -10.78 3.97
N GLU A 37 17.39 -10.23 3.28
CA GLU A 37 17.21 -8.78 3.14
C GLU A 37 17.11 -8.10 4.51
N LYS A 38 16.28 -8.63 5.42
CA LYS A 38 16.14 -8.09 6.78
C LYS A 38 17.44 -8.10 7.56
N LEU A 39 18.25 -9.15 7.42
CA LEU A 39 19.56 -9.22 8.08
C LEU A 39 20.49 -8.12 7.55
N ILE A 40 20.55 -7.94 6.23
CA ILE A 40 21.38 -6.91 5.59
C ILE A 40 20.92 -5.51 6.01
N VAL A 41 19.62 -5.22 5.89
CA VAL A 41 19.04 -3.93 6.29
C VAL A 41 19.35 -3.64 7.75
N LYS A 42 19.21 -4.62 8.65
CA LYS A 42 19.50 -4.42 10.08
C LYS A 42 20.97 -4.10 10.37
N LEU A 43 21.91 -4.62 9.58
CA LEU A 43 23.34 -4.34 9.74
C LEU A 43 23.75 -2.99 9.14
N MET A 44 23.06 -2.53 8.09
CA MET A 44 23.42 -1.32 7.36
C MET A 44 22.61 -0.09 7.76
N TYR A 45 21.40 -0.27 8.28
CA TYR A 45 20.49 0.81 8.61
C TYR A 45 20.84 1.45 9.95
N ASP A 46 21.12 2.75 9.93
CA ASP A 46 21.35 3.55 11.12
C ASP A 46 20.16 4.49 11.36
N SER A 47 19.34 4.16 12.35
CA SER A 47 18.16 4.93 12.73
C SER A 47 18.49 6.27 13.40
N SER A 48 19.76 6.53 13.73
CA SER A 48 20.18 7.82 14.29
C SER A 48 20.31 8.91 13.22
N LEU A 49 20.40 8.53 11.94
CA LEU A 49 20.46 9.47 10.82
C LEU A 49 19.07 10.05 10.51
N PRO A 50 18.97 11.36 10.26
CA PRO A 50 17.68 12.00 10.01
C PRO A 50 17.10 11.63 8.63
N HIS A 51 15.86 11.17 8.61
CA HIS A 51 15.08 10.93 7.39
C HIS A 51 14.17 12.13 7.07
N HIS A 52 14.75 13.24 6.64
CA HIS A 52 13.99 14.47 6.36
C HIS A 52 12.85 14.25 5.36
N TYR A 53 13.05 13.36 4.38
CA TYR A 53 12.05 13.00 3.36
C TYR A 53 10.93 12.06 3.85
N LEU A 54 11.01 11.54 5.07
CA LEU A 54 9.96 10.72 5.71
C LEU A 54 9.41 11.39 6.98
N SER A 55 9.55 12.72 7.09
CA SER A 55 9.18 13.48 8.30
C SER A 55 8.16 14.58 8.01
N GLY A 56 7.40 14.96 9.03
CA GLY A 56 6.36 16.00 8.92
C GLY A 56 5.32 15.67 7.85
N ASN A 57 5.00 16.64 7.00
CA ASN A 57 4.04 16.48 5.89
C ASN A 57 4.53 15.56 4.76
N PHE A 58 5.79 15.12 4.80
CA PHE A 58 6.36 14.15 3.85
C PHE A 58 6.37 12.72 4.41
N ALA A 59 5.94 12.53 5.65
CA ALA A 59 5.83 11.20 6.23
C ALA A 59 4.75 10.39 5.49
N PRO A 60 4.96 9.07 5.32
CA PRO A 60 3.94 8.21 4.75
C PRO A 60 2.70 8.21 5.63
N VAL A 61 1.53 8.30 5.00
CA VAL A 61 0.24 8.14 5.68
C VAL A 61 0.08 6.66 6.03
N ARG A 62 -0.22 6.36 7.30
CA ARG A 62 -0.34 4.97 7.77
C ARG A 62 -1.54 4.23 7.18
N GLU A 63 -2.60 4.98 6.91
CA GLU A 63 -3.89 4.46 6.48
C GLU A 63 -4.30 5.21 5.22
N GLU A 64 -4.69 4.47 4.19
CA GLU A 64 -5.24 5.06 2.98
C GLU A 64 -6.55 5.77 3.31
N THR A 65 -6.70 7.01 2.83
CA THR A 65 -7.93 7.79 3.07
C THR A 65 -9.07 7.19 2.24
N PRO A 66 -10.19 6.76 2.86
CA PRO A 66 -11.31 6.22 2.11
C PRO A 66 -11.96 7.30 1.24
N PRO A 67 -12.64 6.92 0.14
CA PRO A 67 -13.44 7.86 -0.63
C PRO A 67 -14.48 8.57 0.26
N THR A 68 -14.57 9.89 0.17
CA THR A 68 -15.57 10.70 0.90
C THR A 68 -16.32 11.62 -0.06
N THR A 69 -17.63 11.76 0.15
CA THR A 69 -18.51 12.60 -0.69
C THR A 69 -18.67 14.02 -0.17
N ASP A 70 -18.34 14.25 1.11
CA ASP A 70 -18.76 15.44 1.85
C ASP A 70 -17.56 16.35 2.16
N LEU A 71 -16.70 16.58 1.16
CA LEU A 71 -15.65 17.59 1.26
C LEU A 71 -16.29 18.97 1.15
N LEU A 72 -16.04 19.84 2.14
CA LEU A 72 -16.38 21.25 2.04
C LEU A 72 -15.52 21.87 0.93
N VAL A 73 -16.17 22.46 -0.06
CA VAL A 73 -15.54 23.21 -1.16
C VAL A 73 -15.57 24.70 -0.84
#